data_AF-A0A914LE85-F1
#
_entry.id   AF-A0A914LE85-F1
#
_cell.length_a   1.000
_cell.length_b   1.000
_cell.length_c   1.000
_cell.angle_alpha   90.00
_cell.angle_beta   90.00
_cell.angle_gamma   90.00
#
_symmetry.space_group_name_H-M   'P 1'
#
loop_
_entity.id
_entity.type
_entity.pdbx_description
1 polymer ?
#
loop_
_entity_poly.entity_id
_entity_poly.type
_entity_poly.pdbx_seq_one_letter_code
_entity_poly.pdbx_strand_id
1 'polypeptide(L)'
;MVGKDDPNILHNSRRAKWVISDLQHLLEGKTSAVISVEEWRNHFERVEGFFGFPFVQNETWQHCAGSSSEFRGYTCGLWTTFHALTANIIITHSKNTGIAPNPLGPLKAIQGWVTSFFGCEHCRQHFMKMTTQTFPMSEQRVFRLTDMLMYLWRAHNIDPQFPKYQFPPLFLCPKCHAGGHFSRRQTRNFLLSYYGSVRPYHRAWNAGKQ
;
A
#
# COMPACT_ATOMS: atom_id res chain seq x y z
N MET A 1 28.93 23.46 13.06
CA MET A 1 29.03 22.56 11.90
C MET A 1 27.72 21.78 11.83
N VAL A 2 26.78 22.22 10.99
CA VAL A 2 25.51 21.49 10.79
C VAL A 2 25.85 20.26 9.96
N GLY A 3 25.71 19.07 10.55
CA GLY A 3 25.93 17.81 9.82
C GLY A 3 24.99 17.75 8.63
N LYS A 4 25.50 17.35 7.46
CA LYS A 4 24.65 17.08 6.29
C LYS A 4 23.62 16.02 6.69
N ASP A 5 22.34 16.36 6.57
CA ASP A 5 21.25 15.39 6.76
C ASP A 5 21.49 14.17 5.86
N ASP A 6 21.42 12.98 6.44
CA ASP A 6 21.56 11.73 5.68
C ASP A 6 20.40 11.66 4.66
N PRO A 7 20.69 11.61 3.34
CA PRO A 7 19.67 11.61 2.29
C PRO A 7 18.76 10.38 2.33
N ASN A 8 19.05 9.38 3.17
CA ASN A 8 18.19 8.23 3.40
C ASN A 8 17.14 8.45 4.51
N ILE A 9 17.18 9.58 5.24
CA ILE A 9 16.23 9.86 6.30
C ILE A 9 14.93 10.43 5.72
N LEU A 10 13.87 9.61 5.79
CA LEU A 10 12.50 10.01 5.48
C LEU A 10 11.89 10.82 6.65
N HIS A 11 12.33 12.06 6.87
CA HIS A 11 11.86 12.91 7.97
C HIS A 11 10.33 13.06 7.99
N ASN A 12 9.72 13.30 6.84
CA ASN A 12 8.26 13.39 6.71
C ASN A 12 7.58 12.06 7.06
N SER A 13 8.10 10.93 6.58
CA SER A 13 7.53 9.61 6.92
C SER A 13 7.65 9.28 8.40
N ARG A 14 8.72 9.72 9.09
CA ARG A 14 8.84 9.56 10.55
C ARG A 14 7.74 10.34 11.28
N ARG A 15 7.50 11.59 10.88
CA ARG A 15 6.44 12.44 11.45
C ARG A 15 5.03 11.93 11.12
N ALA A 16 4.82 11.45 9.90
CA ALA A 16 3.55 10.84 9.48
C ALA A 16 3.16 9.62 10.33
N LYS A 17 4.12 8.82 10.81
CA LYS A 17 3.84 7.71 11.73
C LYS A 17 3.22 8.19 13.05
N TRP A 18 3.67 9.34 13.57
CA TRP A 18 3.09 9.92 14.78
C TRP A 18 1.66 10.39 14.55
N VAL A 19 1.38 11.02 13.41
CA VAL A 19 0.00 11.38 13.04
C VAL A 19 -0.89 10.15 12.97
N ILE A 20 -0.46 9.10 12.26
CA ILE A 20 -1.24 7.85 12.14
C ILE A 20 -1.45 7.19 13.50
N SER A 21 -0.42 7.17 14.36
CA SER A 21 -0.52 6.62 15.70
C SER A 21 -1.52 7.39 16.56
N ASP A 22 -1.53 8.72 16.50
CA ASP A 22 -2.48 9.54 17.25
C ASP A 22 -3.93 9.31 16.77
N LEU A 23 -4.14 9.22 15.45
CA LEU A 23 -5.45 8.84 14.88
C LEU A 23 -5.92 7.46 15.33
N GLN A 24 -5.00 6.50 15.47
CA GLN A 24 -5.32 5.17 15.99
C GLN A 24 -5.77 5.27 17.46
N HIS A 25 -5.03 6.00 18.31
CA HIS A 25 -5.41 6.19 19.71
C HIS A 25 -6.76 6.91 19.86
N LEU A 26 -7.07 7.88 19.00
CA LEU A 26 -8.39 8.51 18.96
C LEU A 26 -9.49 7.45 18.78
N LEU A 27 -9.33 6.56 17.79
CA LEU A 27 -10.33 5.53 17.51
C LEU A 27 -10.43 4.49 18.63
N GLU A 28 -9.31 4.06 19.20
CA GLU A 28 -9.26 3.09 20.30
C GLU A 28 -9.83 3.64 21.62
N GLY A 29 -9.68 4.94 21.86
CA GLY A 29 -10.19 5.62 23.06
C GLY A 29 -11.68 5.95 23.02
N LYS A 30 -12.37 5.80 21.87
CA LYS A 30 -13.79 6.11 21.76
C LYS A 30 -14.66 5.01 22.34
N THR A 31 -15.61 5.40 23.18
CA THR A 31 -16.68 4.54 23.69
C THR A 31 -17.86 4.42 22.71
N SER A 32 -18.06 5.43 21.87
CA SER A 32 -19.07 5.43 20.80
C SER A 32 -18.50 4.78 19.53
N ALA A 33 -19.33 3.98 18.85
CA ALA A 33 -19.02 3.42 17.54
C ALA A 33 -19.11 4.44 16.39
N VAL A 34 -19.46 5.69 16.67
CA VAL A 34 -19.67 6.76 15.67
C VAL A 34 -18.69 7.91 15.91
N ILE A 35 -18.09 8.39 14.82
CA ILE A 35 -17.31 9.63 14.76
C ILE A 35 -17.85 10.49 13.62
N SER A 36 -18.08 11.78 13.88
CA SER A 36 -18.52 12.69 12.82
C SER A 36 -17.35 13.06 11.91
N VAL A 37 -17.65 13.43 10.66
CA VAL A 37 -16.63 13.92 9.71
C VAL A 37 -15.93 15.16 10.26
N GLU A 38 -16.67 16.04 10.93
CA GLU A 38 -16.13 17.24 11.55
C GLU A 38 -15.16 16.91 12.70
N GLU A 39 -15.53 15.98 13.58
CA GLU A 39 -14.65 15.55 14.67
C GLU A 39 -13.36 14.94 14.13
N TRP A 40 -13.47 14.02 13.16
CA TRP A 40 -12.32 13.39 12.50
C TRP A 40 -11.40 14.43 11.84
N ARG A 41 -11.97 15.33 11.03
CA ARG A 41 -11.22 16.36 10.30
C ARG A 41 -10.50 17.30 11.27
N ASN A 42 -11.22 17.83 12.26
CA ASN A 42 -10.66 18.79 13.21
C ASN A 42 -9.53 18.16 14.04
N HIS A 43 -9.64 16.86 14.36
CA HIS A 43 -8.56 16.14 15.04
C HIS A 43 -7.36 15.91 14.11
N PHE A 44 -7.60 15.44 12.89
CA PHE A 44 -6.55 15.22 11.89
C PHE A 44 -5.76 16.51 11.62
N GLU A 45 -6.42 17.62 11.33
CA GLU A 45 -5.77 18.91 11.01
C GLU A 45 -4.93 19.44 12.18
N ARG A 46 -5.42 19.31 13.42
CA ARG A 46 -4.64 19.67 14.63
C ARG A 46 -3.37 18.84 14.75
N VAL A 47 -3.49 17.51 14.66
CA VAL A 47 -2.37 16.57 14.84
C VAL A 47 -1.38 16.71 13.70
N GLU A 48 -1.85 16.86 12.47
CA GLU A 48 -1.02 17.12 11.30
C GLU A 48 -0.21 18.42 11.48
N GLY A 49 -0.87 19.50 11.93
CA GLY A 49 -0.20 20.77 12.24
C GLY A 49 0.84 20.63 13.36
N PHE A 50 0.51 19.91 14.43
CA PHE A 50 1.43 19.63 15.54
C PHE A 50 2.70 18.90 15.08
N PHE A 51 2.57 17.92 14.18
CA PHE A 51 3.71 17.21 13.60
C PHE A 51 4.29 17.90 12.35
N GLY A 52 3.91 19.15 12.07
CA GLY A 52 4.51 20.01 11.05
C GLY A 52 4.24 19.56 9.62
N PHE A 53 2.98 19.21 9.32
CA PHE A 53 2.44 18.91 8.00
C PHE A 53 3.28 17.87 7.21
N PRO A 54 3.38 16.62 7.71
CA PRO A 54 4.22 15.60 7.10
C PRO A 54 3.67 15.00 5.81
N PHE A 55 2.38 15.20 5.50
CA PHE A 55 1.77 14.73 4.26
C PHE A 55 1.88 15.81 3.19
N VAL A 56 2.32 15.41 2.00
CA VAL A 56 2.54 16.37 0.92
C VAL A 56 1.19 16.69 0.26
N GLN A 57 0.94 17.98 0.05
CA GLN A 57 -0.23 18.49 -0.66
C GLN A 57 0.17 18.91 -2.08
N ASN A 58 -0.76 18.82 -3.03
CA ASN A 58 -0.60 19.27 -4.42
C ASN A 58 0.57 18.64 -5.20
N GLU A 59 0.94 17.39 -4.88
CA GLU A 59 1.98 16.69 -5.63
C GLU A 59 1.48 16.03 -6.91
N THR A 60 2.38 15.95 -7.88
CA THR A 60 2.15 15.24 -9.13
C THR A 60 2.45 13.76 -8.96
N TRP A 61 1.60 12.88 -9.49
CA TRP A 61 1.92 11.47 -9.60
C TRP A 61 3.21 11.27 -10.40
N GLN A 62 4.11 10.43 -9.90
CA GLN A 62 5.35 10.08 -10.60
C GLN A 62 5.19 8.73 -11.32
N HIS A 63 5.64 7.64 -10.68
CA HIS A 63 5.47 6.28 -11.21
C HIS A 63 4.02 5.89 -11.45
N CYS A 64 3.07 6.57 -10.79
CA CYS A 64 1.64 6.39 -10.97
C CYS A 64 0.99 7.40 -11.93
N ALA A 65 1.74 8.27 -12.61
CA ALA A 65 1.20 9.19 -13.61
C ALA A 65 0.50 8.42 -14.73
N GLY A 66 -0.75 8.79 -15.02
CA GLY A 66 -1.45 8.36 -16.23
C GLY A 66 -1.07 9.18 -17.45
N SER A 67 -1.49 8.73 -18.62
CA SER A 67 -1.44 9.53 -19.86
C SER A 67 -2.38 10.73 -19.83
N SER A 68 -3.44 10.66 -19.02
CA SER A 68 -4.37 11.74 -18.71
C SER A 68 -4.82 11.62 -17.24
N SER A 69 -5.54 12.63 -16.73
CA SER A 69 -6.02 12.69 -15.35
C SER A 69 -7.00 11.57 -14.98
N GLU A 70 -7.72 10.99 -15.93
CA GLU A 70 -8.64 9.88 -15.67
C GLU A 70 -7.94 8.52 -15.51
N PHE A 71 -6.67 8.39 -15.91
CA PHE A 71 -5.94 7.13 -15.85
C PHE A 71 -4.95 7.08 -14.68
N ARG A 72 -4.84 5.90 -14.06
CA ARG A 72 -3.86 5.58 -13.00
C ARG A 72 -4.02 6.48 -11.76
N GLY A 73 -3.01 7.29 -11.45
CA GLY A 73 -3.00 8.22 -10.32
C GLY A 73 -3.30 7.54 -8.99
N TYR A 74 -4.38 8.01 -8.36
CA TYR A 74 -4.84 7.57 -7.04
C TYR A 74 -4.96 6.03 -6.92
N THR A 75 -5.54 5.39 -7.92
CA THR A 75 -5.75 3.92 -7.90
C THR A 75 -4.44 3.16 -7.95
N CYS A 76 -3.45 3.63 -8.72
CA CYS A 76 -2.10 3.07 -8.73
C CYS A 76 -1.39 3.27 -7.39
N GLY A 77 -1.54 4.45 -6.79
CA GLY A 77 -1.02 4.74 -5.45
C GLY A 77 -1.57 3.80 -4.39
N LEU A 78 -2.89 3.59 -4.37
CA LEU A 78 -3.54 2.66 -3.44
C LEU A 78 -3.03 1.23 -3.57
N TRP A 79 -2.98 0.68 -4.79
CA TRP A 79 -2.44 -0.66 -5.00
C TRP A 79 -1.00 -0.78 -4.52
N THR A 80 -0.18 0.24 -4.80
CA THR A 80 1.21 0.30 -4.33
C THR A 80 1.26 0.30 -2.80
N THR A 81 0.41 1.08 -2.13
CA THR A 81 0.30 1.11 -0.67
C THR A 81 -0.12 -0.24 -0.10
N PHE A 82 -1.13 -0.90 -0.65
CA PHE A 82 -1.59 -2.22 -0.17
C PHE A 82 -0.51 -3.30 -0.31
N HIS A 83 0.21 -3.31 -1.44
CA HIS A 83 1.35 -4.23 -1.63
C HIS A 83 2.51 -3.90 -0.68
N ALA A 84 2.81 -2.62 -0.45
CA ALA A 84 3.81 -2.19 0.52
C ALA A 84 3.45 -2.59 1.95
N LEU A 85 2.19 -2.43 2.37
CA LEU A 85 1.70 -2.85 3.69
C LEU A 85 1.91 -4.36 3.89
N THR A 86 1.43 -5.18 2.96
CA THR A 86 1.54 -6.65 3.06
C THR A 86 3.00 -7.12 3.05
N ALA A 87 3.87 -6.53 2.23
CA ALA A 87 5.30 -6.84 2.22
C ALA A 87 5.99 -6.44 3.54
N ASN A 88 5.70 -5.25 4.07
CA ASN A 88 6.34 -4.74 5.28
C ASN A 88 5.91 -5.50 6.54
N ILE A 89 4.69 -6.04 6.59
CA ILE A 89 4.27 -6.94 7.67
C ILE A 89 5.15 -8.19 7.72
N ILE A 90 5.44 -8.80 6.57
CA ILE A 90 6.33 -9.97 6.48
C ILE A 90 7.76 -9.60 6.90
N ILE A 91 8.29 -8.49 6.38
CA ILE A 91 9.67 -8.04 6.65
C ILE A 91 9.86 -7.67 8.12
N THR A 92 8.88 -7.01 8.73
CA THR A 92 8.95 -6.60 10.14
C THR A 92 8.80 -7.81 11.05
N HIS A 93 7.89 -8.73 10.73
CA HIS A 93 7.75 -9.97 11.48
C HIS A 93 8.99 -10.86 11.35
N SER A 94 9.67 -10.93 10.20
CA SER A 94 10.90 -11.73 10.09
C SER A 94 12.07 -11.16 10.92
N LYS A 95 11.98 -9.90 11.36
CA LYS A 95 12.97 -9.26 12.25
C LYS A 95 12.60 -9.38 13.74
N ASN A 96 11.34 -9.68 14.06
CA ASN A 96 10.81 -9.72 15.41
C ASN A 96 10.25 -11.12 15.72
N THR A 97 10.78 -11.82 16.73
CA THR A 97 10.36 -13.19 17.08
C THR A 97 9.04 -13.28 17.85
N GLY A 98 8.16 -12.28 17.72
CA GLY A 98 6.85 -12.26 18.39
C GLY A 98 5.84 -13.22 17.76
N ILE A 99 4.63 -13.27 18.32
CA ILE A 99 3.52 -14.04 17.75
C ILE A 99 3.21 -13.53 16.32
N ALA A 100 3.09 -14.46 15.38
CA ALA A 100 2.75 -14.12 14.00
C ALA A 100 1.34 -13.50 13.93
N PRO A 101 1.18 -12.35 13.25
CA PRO A 101 -0.14 -11.73 13.10
C PRO A 101 -1.06 -12.60 12.24
N ASN A 102 -2.36 -12.43 12.41
CA ASN A 102 -3.35 -13.07 11.54
C ASN A 102 -3.12 -12.63 10.07
N PRO A 103 -2.80 -13.57 9.15
CA PRO A 103 -2.50 -13.22 7.75
C PRO A 103 -3.72 -12.68 6.99
N LEU A 104 -4.94 -12.96 7.44
CA LEU A 104 -6.16 -12.41 6.84
C LEU A 104 -6.46 -10.98 7.28
N GLY A 105 -6.04 -10.58 8.48
CA GLY A 105 -6.37 -9.28 9.06
C GLY A 105 -6.10 -8.09 8.13
N PRO A 106 -4.89 -7.96 7.56
CA PRO A 106 -4.56 -6.87 6.65
C PRO A 106 -5.40 -6.88 5.35
N LEU A 107 -5.69 -8.06 4.79
CA LEU A 107 -6.52 -8.16 3.60
C LEU A 107 -7.99 -7.81 3.89
N LYS A 108 -8.50 -8.18 5.07
CA LYS A 108 -9.84 -7.81 5.52
C LYS A 108 -9.96 -6.30 5.78
N ALA A 109 -8.92 -5.68 6.34
CA ALA A 109 -8.85 -4.22 6.47
C ALA A 109 -8.87 -3.53 5.10
N ILE A 110 -8.11 -4.04 4.12
CA ILE A 110 -8.15 -3.55 2.73
C ILE A 110 -9.55 -3.72 2.13
N GLN A 111 -10.17 -4.90 2.29
CA GLN A 111 -11.53 -5.16 1.79
C GLN A 111 -12.56 -4.22 2.41
N GLY A 112 -12.49 -3.98 3.72
CA GLY A 112 -13.34 -3.01 4.41
C GLY A 112 -13.14 -1.59 3.90
N TRP A 113 -11.89 -1.15 3.77
CA TRP A 113 -11.58 0.18 3.25
C TRP A 113 -12.11 0.37 1.82
N VAL A 114 -11.89 -0.60 0.92
CA VAL A 114 -12.38 -0.52 -0.46
C VAL A 114 -13.90 -0.44 -0.48
N THR A 115 -14.58 -1.27 0.31
CA THR A 115 -16.05 -1.31 0.34
C THR A 115 -16.65 -0.02 0.90
N SER A 116 -16.02 0.59 1.90
CA SER A 116 -16.57 1.76 2.60
C SER A 116 -16.17 3.10 1.99
N PHE A 117 -14.96 3.23 1.43
CA PHE A 117 -14.38 4.54 1.10
C PHE A 117 -13.93 4.71 -0.36
N PHE A 118 -13.73 3.64 -1.12
CA PHE A 118 -13.18 3.77 -2.46
C PHE A 118 -14.21 4.35 -3.44
N GLY A 119 -13.95 5.50 -4.05
CA GLY A 119 -14.98 6.29 -4.76
C GLY A 119 -15.67 5.63 -5.96
N CYS A 120 -15.04 4.67 -6.65
CA CYS A 120 -15.61 4.02 -7.84
C CYS A 120 -16.55 2.87 -7.46
N GLU A 121 -17.87 3.09 -7.53
CA GLU A 121 -18.88 2.07 -7.18
C GLU A 121 -18.76 0.77 -7.97
N HIS A 122 -18.67 0.85 -9.31
CA HIS A 122 -18.49 -0.34 -10.14
C HIS A 122 -17.22 -1.13 -9.75
N CYS A 123 -16.13 -0.42 -9.44
CA CYS A 123 -14.88 -1.04 -9.00
C CYS A 123 -15.04 -1.71 -7.62
N ARG A 124 -15.80 -1.11 -6.68
CA ARG A 124 -16.12 -1.72 -5.38
C ARG A 124 -16.88 -3.03 -5.56
N GLN A 125 -17.91 -3.03 -6.39
CA GLN A 125 -18.72 -4.22 -6.67
C GLN A 125 -17.89 -5.33 -7.31
N HIS A 126 -17.05 -4.99 -8.30
CA HIS A 126 -16.12 -5.95 -8.91
C HIS A 126 -15.17 -6.52 -7.86
N PHE A 127 -14.52 -5.66 -7.05
CA PHE A 127 -13.59 -6.09 -6.02
C PHE A 127 -14.26 -7.02 -5.00
N MET A 128 -15.49 -6.72 -4.59
CA MET A 128 -16.25 -7.55 -3.67
C MET A 128 -16.62 -8.90 -4.29
N LYS A 129 -17.12 -8.92 -5.52
CA LYS A 129 -17.40 -10.17 -6.24
C LYS A 129 -16.15 -11.04 -6.35
N MET A 130 -15.02 -10.45 -6.72
CA MET A 130 -13.75 -11.18 -6.82
C MET A 130 -13.32 -11.75 -5.45
N THR A 131 -13.32 -10.94 -4.39
CA THR A 131 -12.80 -11.36 -3.08
C THR A 131 -13.75 -12.22 -2.24
N THR A 132 -15.02 -12.35 -2.62
CA THR A 132 -16.02 -13.16 -1.91
C THR A 132 -16.52 -14.37 -2.69
N GLN A 133 -16.46 -14.33 -4.03
CA GLN A 133 -17.02 -15.38 -4.88
C GLN A 133 -15.98 -16.00 -5.81
N THR A 134 -15.34 -15.21 -6.69
CA THR A 134 -14.48 -15.75 -7.75
C THR A 134 -13.13 -16.24 -7.24
N PHE A 135 -12.52 -15.47 -6.33
CA PHE A 135 -11.23 -15.78 -5.72
C PHE A 135 -11.35 -15.49 -4.21
N PRO A 136 -12.13 -16.30 -3.46
CA PRO A 136 -12.52 -15.96 -2.12
C PRO A 136 -11.31 -15.87 -1.19
N MET A 137 -11.31 -14.82 -0.37
CA MET A 137 -10.34 -14.60 0.70
C MET A 137 -10.71 -15.46 1.91
N SER A 138 -10.08 -16.63 2.03
CA SER A 138 -10.36 -17.62 3.08
C SER A 138 -9.08 -18.11 3.78
N GLU A 139 -9.23 -18.73 4.95
CA GLU A 139 -8.13 -19.30 5.73
C GLU A 139 -7.36 -20.38 4.98
N GLN A 140 -8.05 -21.15 4.12
CA GLN A 140 -7.41 -22.16 3.28
C GLN A 140 -6.48 -21.54 2.23
N ARG A 141 -6.82 -20.34 1.74
CA ARG A 141 -6.04 -19.65 0.70
C ARG A 141 -4.97 -18.74 1.28
N VAL A 142 -5.21 -18.20 2.47
CA VAL A 142 -4.34 -17.24 3.17
C VAL A 142 -4.00 -17.80 4.54
N PHE A 143 -3.16 -18.84 4.54
CA PHE A 143 -2.75 -19.54 5.77
C PHE A 143 -1.47 -18.96 6.38
N ARG A 144 -0.52 -18.52 5.56
CA ARG A 144 0.76 -17.93 5.99
C ARG A 144 0.82 -16.45 5.64
N LEU A 145 1.69 -15.69 6.32
CA LEU A 145 1.95 -14.28 5.95
C LEU A 145 2.39 -14.12 4.50
N THR A 146 3.13 -15.08 3.93
CA THR A 146 3.51 -15.01 2.52
C THR A 146 2.32 -15.26 1.58
N ASP A 147 1.29 -15.97 2.03
CA ASP A 147 0.07 -16.17 1.24
C ASP A 147 -0.75 -14.89 1.15
N MET A 148 -0.72 -14.04 2.18
CA MET A 148 -1.33 -12.71 2.17
C MET A 148 -0.80 -11.86 1.00
N LEU A 149 0.53 -11.73 0.89
CA LEU A 149 1.19 -11.00 -0.20
C LEU A 149 0.86 -11.62 -1.56
N MET A 150 0.94 -12.94 -1.66
CA MET A 150 0.68 -13.66 -2.92
C MET A 150 -0.78 -13.62 -3.35
N TYR A 151 -1.72 -13.61 -2.40
CA TYR A 151 -3.15 -13.47 -2.65
C TYR A 151 -3.44 -12.12 -3.29
N LEU A 152 -2.96 -11.03 -2.68
CA LEU A 152 -3.16 -9.67 -3.19
C LEU A 152 -2.54 -9.51 -4.59
N TRP A 153 -1.35 -10.07 -4.80
CA TRP A 153 -0.69 -10.07 -6.11
C TRP A 153 -1.49 -10.83 -7.18
N ARG A 154 -2.00 -12.02 -6.86
CA ARG A 154 -2.87 -12.79 -7.78
C ARG A 154 -4.15 -12.04 -8.09
N ALA A 155 -4.82 -11.53 -7.07
CA ALA A 155 -6.05 -10.75 -7.20
C ALA A 155 -5.86 -9.51 -8.08
N HIS A 156 -4.70 -8.85 -8.01
CA HIS A 156 -4.41 -7.67 -8.84
C HIS A 156 -4.03 -8.02 -10.29
N ASN A 157 -3.48 -9.21 -10.53
CA ASN A 157 -3.11 -9.69 -11.88
C ASN A 157 -4.25 -10.37 -12.63
N ILE A 158 -5.23 -10.93 -11.91
CA ILE A 158 -6.39 -11.61 -12.48
C ILE A 158 -7.52 -10.57 -12.58
N ASP A 159 -7.45 -9.73 -13.60
CA ASP A 159 -8.59 -8.92 -14.03
C ASP A 159 -8.89 -9.23 -15.51
N PRO A 160 -9.86 -10.14 -15.78
CA PRO A 160 -10.23 -10.49 -17.14
C PRO A 160 -10.96 -9.35 -17.88
N GLN A 161 -11.51 -8.37 -17.16
CA GLN A 161 -12.21 -7.23 -17.77
C GLN A 161 -11.24 -6.13 -18.21
N PHE A 162 -10.07 -6.05 -17.58
CA PHE A 162 -9.02 -5.10 -17.91
C PHE A 162 -7.68 -5.83 -18.07
N PRO A 163 -7.35 -6.33 -19.28
CA PRO A 163 -6.10 -7.05 -19.53
C PRO A 163 -4.90 -6.16 -19.24
N LYS A 164 -4.36 -6.25 -18.02
CA LYS A 164 -3.11 -5.62 -17.65
C LYS A 164 -1.96 -6.56 -18.01
N TYR A 165 -0.84 -5.98 -18.43
CA TYR A 165 0.42 -6.71 -18.49
C TYR A 165 0.68 -7.39 -17.14
N GLN A 166 0.89 -8.70 -17.17
CA GLN A 166 1.09 -9.48 -15.96
C GLN A 166 2.34 -9.00 -15.23
N PHE A 167 2.18 -8.57 -13.97
CA PHE A 167 3.27 -8.07 -13.15
C PHE A 167 3.88 -9.19 -12.30
N PRO A 168 5.22 -9.29 -12.16
CA PRO A 168 6.21 -8.49 -12.86
C PRO A 168 6.37 -8.93 -14.32
N PRO A 169 6.61 -7.99 -15.25
CA PRO A 169 6.98 -8.32 -16.62
C PRO A 169 8.35 -9.02 -16.65
N LEU A 170 8.61 -9.75 -17.74
CA LEU A 170 9.86 -10.51 -17.95
C LEU A 170 11.11 -9.67 -17.72
N PHE A 171 11.15 -8.42 -18.19
CA PHE A 171 12.32 -7.56 -18.04
C PHE A 171 12.60 -7.14 -16.58
N LEU A 172 11.59 -7.09 -15.71
CA LEU A 172 11.79 -6.80 -14.28
C LEU A 172 12.17 -8.05 -13.48
N CYS A 173 11.66 -9.22 -13.87
CA CYS A 173 12.00 -10.47 -13.19
C CYS A 173 11.95 -11.67 -14.14
N PRO A 174 13.02 -11.94 -14.90
CA PRO A 174 13.05 -13.09 -15.81
C PRO A 174 12.85 -14.40 -15.06
N LYS A 175 13.47 -14.53 -13.88
CA LYS A 175 13.37 -15.70 -13.00
C LYS A 175 11.96 -15.94 -12.44
N CYS A 176 11.08 -14.93 -12.48
CA CYS A 176 9.69 -15.09 -12.06
C CYS A 176 8.88 -15.89 -13.09
N HIS A 177 9.32 -15.97 -14.34
CA HIS A 177 8.64 -16.69 -15.42
C HIS A 177 9.35 -18.01 -15.69
N ALA A 178 8.87 -19.09 -15.07
CA ALA A 178 9.42 -20.43 -15.24
C ALA A 178 8.45 -21.27 -16.10
N GLY A 179 8.89 -21.66 -17.30
CA GLY A 179 8.10 -22.53 -18.19
C GLY A 179 6.75 -21.94 -18.61
N GLY A 180 6.68 -20.63 -18.86
CA GLY A 180 5.43 -19.95 -19.25
C GLY A 180 4.49 -19.60 -18.09
N HIS A 181 4.86 -19.93 -16.85
CA HIS A 181 4.07 -19.63 -15.65
C HIS A 181 4.88 -18.87 -14.59
N PHE A 182 4.18 -18.23 -13.65
CA PHE A 182 4.85 -17.56 -12.53
C PHE A 182 5.40 -18.55 -11.49
N SER A 183 6.71 -18.52 -11.26
CA SER A 183 7.36 -19.22 -10.15
C SER A 183 6.98 -18.57 -8.82
N ARG A 184 6.15 -19.26 -8.02
CA ARG A 184 5.68 -18.77 -6.71
C ARG A 184 6.81 -18.26 -5.82
N ARG A 185 7.94 -18.98 -5.75
CA ARG A 185 9.09 -18.61 -4.91
C ARG A 185 9.76 -17.32 -5.42
N GLN A 186 10.05 -17.26 -6.72
CA GLN A 186 10.77 -16.13 -7.30
C GLN A 186 9.90 -14.88 -7.31
N THR A 187 8.61 -15.00 -7.64
CA THR A 187 7.66 -13.89 -7.56
C THR A 187 7.54 -13.36 -6.13
N ARG A 188 7.38 -14.22 -5.12
CA ARG A 188 7.33 -13.78 -3.72
C ARG A 188 8.59 -13.00 -3.33
N ASN A 189 9.77 -13.52 -3.66
CA ASN A 189 11.04 -12.87 -3.32
C ASN A 189 11.17 -11.52 -4.03
N PHE A 190 10.77 -11.45 -5.31
CA PHE A 190 10.72 -10.20 -6.06
C PHE A 190 9.77 -9.19 -5.40
N LEU A 191 8.54 -9.58 -5.04
CA LEU A 191 7.55 -8.69 -4.42
C LEU A 191 8.04 -8.15 -3.08
N LEU A 192 8.64 -8.99 -2.24
CA LEU A 192 9.24 -8.55 -0.96
C LEU A 192 10.36 -7.53 -1.19
N SER A 193 11.23 -7.75 -2.18
CA SER A 193 12.29 -6.79 -2.51
C SER A 193 11.73 -5.49 -3.07
N TYR A 194 10.79 -5.58 -4.02
CA TYR A 194 10.23 -4.46 -4.77
C TYR A 194 9.41 -3.54 -3.86
N TYR A 195 8.53 -4.10 -3.03
CA TYR A 195 7.67 -3.33 -2.13
C TYR A 195 8.29 -3.08 -0.75
N GLY A 196 9.33 -3.82 -0.37
CA GLY A 196 10.07 -3.64 0.89
C GLY A 196 11.17 -2.57 0.82
N SER A 197 11.57 -2.15 -0.38
CA SER A 197 12.68 -1.23 -0.60
C SER A 197 12.23 0.09 -1.24
N VAL A 198 11.10 0.64 -0.81
CA VAL A 198 10.63 1.95 -1.29
C VAL A 198 11.62 3.02 -0.81
N ARG A 199 12.37 3.61 -1.74
CA ARG A 199 13.34 4.67 -1.45
C ARG A 199 12.72 6.04 -1.71
N PRO A 200 13.11 7.09 -0.95
CA PRO A 200 12.79 8.46 -1.34
C PRO A 200 13.33 8.73 -2.74
N TYR A 201 12.46 9.22 -3.62
CA TYR A 201 12.89 9.81 -4.87
C TYR A 201 13.36 11.23 -4.59
N HIS A 202 14.66 11.47 -4.72
CA HIS A 202 15.21 12.82 -4.71
C HIS A 202 15.02 13.42 -6.10
N ARG A 203 14.16 14.45 -6.24
CA ARG A 203 14.23 15.31 -7.42
C ARG A 203 15.61 15.95 -7.40
N ALA A 204 16.49 15.55 -8.31
CA ALA A 204 17.68 16.35 -8.61
C ALA A 204 17.18 17.72 -9.05
N TRP A 205 17.39 18.72 -8.20
CA TRP A 205 17.08 20.11 -8.50
C TRP A 205 18.10 20.59 -9.54
N ASN A 206 17.77 20.42 -10.83
CA ASN A 206 18.44 21.18 -11.89
C ASN A 206 17.87 22.61 -11.87
N ALA A 207 18.26 23.42 -10.89
CA ALA A 207 18.18 24.86 -11.06
C ALA A 207 19.33 25.31 -11.96
N GLY A 208 18.97 26.04 -13.02
CA GLY A 208 19.87 27.01 -13.65
C GLY A 208 20.93 26.41 -14.56
N LYS A 209 20.51 25.88 -15.72
CA LYS A 209 21.25 26.06 -16.97
C LYS A 209 20.28 26.36 -18.11
N GLN A 210 19.85 27.62 -18.15
CA GLN A 210 19.73 28.43 -19.36
C GLN A 210 20.01 29.87 -18.96
#